data_AF-A0A7J0FGT1-F1
#
_entry.id   AF-A0A7J0FGT1-F1
#
_cell.length_a   1.000
_cell.length_b   1.000
_cell.length_c   1.000
_cell.angle_alpha   90.00
_cell.angle_beta   90.00
_cell.angle_gamma   90.00
#
_symmetry.space_group_name_H-M   'P 1'
#
loop_
_entity.id
_entity.type
_entity.pdbx_description
1 polymer ?
#
loop_
_entity_poly.entity_id
_entity_poly.type
_entity_poly.pdbx_seq_one_letter_code
_entity_poly.pdbx_strand_id
1 'polypeptide(L)'
;MDELRDMMQTLVEAMAAQQQLLQQYLQPPQPQQPRDQYSDGGENQNRGETSKYRGETEDPTMPVENVAIVKQFLKLKPPTFSGEMDPVKPNEWLLEMEKNFRLLKCGEPQEVEIGSYLLIGAASRWWNLKEFEHLKKTGKTITNYEAAFTNLAEYAPHLVATDEMRARRF
;
A
#
# COMPACT_ATOMS: atom_id res chain seq x y z
N MET A 1 -15.52 7.98 5.92
CA MET A 1 -15.80 7.39 4.60
C MET A 1 -15.09 8.14 3.49
N ASP A 2 -14.96 9.46 3.60
CA ASP A 2 -14.43 10.28 2.50
C ASP A 2 -12.98 9.93 2.17
N GLU A 3 -12.16 9.63 3.19
CA GLU A 3 -10.78 9.17 3.01
C GLU A 3 -10.68 7.83 2.27
N LEU A 4 -11.56 6.86 2.57
CA LEU A 4 -11.59 5.58 1.87
C LEU A 4 -12.04 5.73 0.41
N ARG A 5 -12.97 6.63 0.14
CA ARG A 5 -13.38 6.96 -1.23
C ARG A 5 -12.24 7.62 -2.01
N ASP A 6 -11.59 8.61 -1.41
CA ASP A 6 -10.47 9.34 -2.00
C ASP A 6 -9.29 8.40 -2.29
N MET A 7 -9.01 7.48 -1.37
CA MET A 7 -8.05 6.40 -1.55
C MET A 7 -8.41 5.54 -2.78
N MET A 8 -9.63 5.01 -2.85
CA MET A 8 -10.03 4.15 -3.96
C MET A 8 -10.00 4.90 -5.29
N GLN A 9 -10.38 6.16 -5.31
CA GLN A 9 -10.32 7.02 -6.49
C GLN A 9 -8.87 7.23 -6.95
N THR A 10 -7.97 7.60 -6.03
CA THR A 10 -6.56 7.80 -6.33
C THR A 10 -5.89 6.50 -6.79
N LEU A 11 -6.25 5.36 -6.21
CA LEU A 11 -5.78 4.04 -6.63
C LEU A 11 -6.22 3.72 -8.07
N VAL A 12 -7.49 3.97 -8.41
CA VAL A 12 -8.01 3.78 -9.77
C VAL A 12 -7.29 4.68 -10.77
N GLU A 13 -7.06 5.93 -10.42
CA GLU A 13 -6.31 6.88 -11.25
C GLU A 13 -4.86 6.46 -11.44
N ALA A 14 -4.19 6.04 -10.37
CA ALA A 14 -2.81 5.55 -10.43
C ALA A 14 -2.69 4.29 -11.30
N MET A 15 -3.63 3.35 -11.19
CA MET A 15 -3.67 2.15 -12.03
C MET A 15 -3.94 2.48 -13.50
N ALA A 16 -4.85 3.43 -13.78
CA ALA A 16 -5.11 3.91 -15.12
C ALA A 16 -3.88 4.60 -15.73
N ALA A 17 -3.18 5.43 -14.96
CA ALA A 17 -1.94 6.08 -15.39
C ALA A 17 -0.83 5.07 -15.70
N GLN A 18 -0.67 4.03 -14.88
CA GLN A 18 0.29 2.95 -15.15
C GLN A 18 -0.06 2.19 -16.43
N GLN A 19 -1.35 1.91 -16.67
CA GLN A 19 -1.79 1.27 -17.91
C GLN A 19 -1.51 2.15 -19.13
N GLN A 20 -1.78 3.45 -19.06
CA GLN A 20 -1.46 4.39 -20.14
C GLN A 20 0.04 4.44 -20.43
N LEU A 21 0.88 4.42 -19.40
CA LEU A 21 2.34 4.39 -19.55
C LEU A 21 2.82 3.08 -20.20
N LEU A 22 2.23 1.94 -19.84
CA LEU A 22 2.50 0.66 -20.52
C LEU A 22 2.09 0.70 -21.99
N GLN A 23 0.94 1.32 -22.32
CA GLN A 23 0.51 1.51 -23.71
C GLN A 23 1.50 2.39 -24.49
N GLN A 24 2.08 3.42 -23.84
CA GLN A 24 3.09 4.26 -24.45
C GLN A 24 4.40 3.51 -24.71
N TYR A 25 4.83 2.65 -23.78
CA TYR A 25 6.06 1.85 -23.93
C TYR A 25 5.95 0.79 -25.03
N LEU A 26 4.73 0.32 -25.33
CA LEU A 26 4.46 -0.62 -26.41
C LEU A 26 4.37 0.03 -27.80
N GLN A 27 4.42 1.37 -27.91
CA GLN A 27 4.50 2.04 -29.20
C GLN A 27 5.90 1.90 -29.82
N PRO A 28 6.02 1.72 -31.16
CA PRO A 28 7.30 1.54 -31.80
C PRO A 28 8.23 2.75 -31.53
N PRO A 29 9.50 2.49 -31.19
CA PRO A 29 10.43 3.55 -30.82
C PRO A 29 10.61 4.54 -31.97
N GLN A 30 10.48 5.84 -31.68
CA GLN A 30 10.91 6.90 -32.59
C GLN A 30 12.43 6.75 -32.82
N PRO A 31 12.93 6.91 -34.06
CA PRO A 31 14.35 6.67 -34.36
C PRO A 31 15.25 7.58 -33.49
N GLN A 32 15.94 6.97 -32.54
CA GLN A 32 16.95 7.63 -31.73
C GLN A 32 18.26 7.68 -32.53
N GLN A 33 18.90 8.85 -32.58
CA GLN A 33 20.20 9.02 -33.20
C GLN A 33 21.27 8.22 -32.44
N PRO A 34 22.34 7.74 -33.12
CA PRO A 34 23.31 6.85 -32.53
C PRO A 34 24.10 7.56 -31.44
N ARG A 35 24.19 6.96 -30.25
CA ARG A 35 25.23 7.27 -29.26
C ARG A 35 26.24 6.14 -29.24
N ASP A 36 27.50 6.50 -29.46
CA ASP A 36 28.64 5.60 -29.36
C ASP A 36 28.86 5.08 -27.93
N GLN A 37 29.31 3.83 -27.87
CA GLN A 37 29.59 3.00 -26.70
C GLN A 37 30.79 3.47 -25.87
N TYR A 38 30.79 3.17 -24.56
CA TYR A 38 31.97 2.58 -23.89
C TYR A 38 31.52 1.61 -22.77
N SER A 39 32.13 0.42 -22.79
CA SER A 39 31.97 -0.74 -21.90
C SER A 39 32.64 -0.56 -20.53
N ASP A 40 32.25 -1.39 -19.54
CA ASP A 40 33.06 -2.51 -19.00
C ASP A 40 32.78 -2.83 -17.51
N GLY A 41 32.73 -4.14 -17.19
CA GLY A 41 32.94 -4.78 -15.87
C GLY A 41 31.99 -4.44 -14.70
N GLY A 42 31.40 -5.36 -13.93
CA GLY A 42 31.58 -6.80 -13.78
C GLY A 42 30.70 -7.33 -12.61
N GLU A 43 30.39 -8.62 -12.72
CA GLU A 43 30.26 -9.65 -11.66
C GLU A 43 29.44 -9.39 -10.36
N ASN A 44 28.23 -9.96 -10.38
CA ASN A 44 27.67 -11.00 -9.48
C ASN A 44 27.89 -11.01 -7.95
N GLN A 45 26.77 -11.27 -7.24
CA GLN A 45 26.58 -12.34 -6.24
C GLN A 45 26.08 -11.88 -4.86
N ASN A 46 24.82 -12.20 -4.53
CA ASN A 46 24.59 -13.11 -3.40
C ASN A 46 23.20 -13.77 -3.39
N ARG A 47 23.22 -15.01 -2.88
CA ARG A 47 22.18 -16.03 -2.80
C ARG A 47 22.03 -16.45 -1.33
N GLY A 48 20.79 -16.71 -0.91
CA GLY A 48 20.42 -17.41 0.34
C GLY A 48 19.89 -16.47 1.42
N GLU A 49 18.91 -16.81 2.26
CA GLU A 49 18.19 -18.05 2.54
C GLU A 49 16.97 -17.75 3.45
N THR A 50 15.93 -18.60 3.36
CA THR A 50 14.96 -19.04 4.40
C THR A 50 14.06 -18.06 5.18
N SER A 51 12.76 -18.15 4.88
CA SER A 51 11.65 -18.73 5.71
C SER A 51 11.54 -18.48 7.24
N LYS A 52 10.26 -18.25 7.64
CA LYS A 52 9.63 -18.23 8.98
C LYS A 52 9.88 -16.93 9.78
N TYR A 53 8.87 -16.22 10.27
CA TYR A 53 7.79 -16.68 11.13
C TYR A 53 6.47 -15.94 10.89
N ARG A 54 5.39 -16.73 10.92
CA ARG A 54 4.05 -16.37 11.37
C ARG A 54 4.12 -16.18 12.89
N GLY A 55 3.69 -15.04 13.40
CA GLY A 55 3.60 -14.77 14.83
C GLY A 55 2.63 -13.63 15.06
N GLU A 56 1.49 -13.96 15.65
CA GLU A 56 0.48 -13.02 16.13
C GLU A 56 1.13 -12.09 17.16
N THR A 57 1.14 -10.79 16.88
CA THR A 57 1.38 -9.79 17.93
C THR A 57 0.15 -8.90 17.96
N GLU A 58 -0.68 -9.14 18.96
CA GLU A 58 -1.71 -8.21 19.40
C GLU A 58 -1.01 -6.87 19.74
N ASP A 59 -1.25 -5.86 18.91
CA ASP A 59 -0.76 -4.49 19.12
C ASP A 59 -1.46 -3.87 20.34
N PRO A 60 -0.72 -3.44 21.38
CA PRO A 60 -1.31 -2.83 22.56
C PRO A 60 -1.51 -1.32 22.33
N THR A 61 -2.65 -0.95 21.75
CA THR A 61 -3.57 0.11 22.24
C THR A 61 -4.67 0.40 21.21
N MET A 62 -5.36 -0.64 20.73
CA MET A 62 -6.68 -0.43 20.14
C MET A 62 -7.71 -0.26 21.25
N PRO A 63 -8.51 0.82 21.27
CA PRO A 63 -9.67 0.90 22.14
C PRO A 63 -10.49 -0.38 21.99
N VAL A 64 -10.89 -1.01 23.10
CA VAL A 64 -11.60 -2.31 23.11
C VAL A 64 -12.87 -2.27 22.21
N GLU A 65 -13.46 -1.09 22.08
CA GLU A 65 -14.58 -0.80 21.18
C GLU A 65 -14.23 -1.02 19.69
N ASN A 66 -13.05 -0.61 19.25
CA ASN A 66 -12.59 -0.82 17.87
C ASN A 66 -12.38 -2.32 17.59
N VAL A 67 -11.83 -3.07 18.54
CA VAL A 67 -11.65 -4.53 18.40
C VAL A 67 -13.00 -5.24 18.27
N ALA A 68 -14.03 -4.80 19.01
CA ALA A 68 -15.37 -5.37 18.91
C ALA A 68 -16.03 -5.09 17.56
N ILE A 69 -15.90 -3.86 17.05
CA ILE A 69 -16.44 -3.45 15.74
C ILE A 69 -15.76 -4.23 14.61
N VAL A 70 -14.42 -4.33 14.62
CA VAL A 70 -13.66 -5.10 13.61
C VAL A 70 -14.12 -6.56 13.60
N LYS A 71 -14.27 -7.19 14.77
CA LYS A 71 -14.77 -8.58 14.87
C LYS A 71 -16.20 -8.73 14.32
N GLN A 72 -17.08 -7.76 14.53
CA GLN A 72 -18.42 -7.79 13.95
C GLN A 72 -18.39 -7.57 12.44
N PHE A 73 -17.54 -6.67 11.95
CA PHE A 73 -17.38 -6.39 10.53
C PHE A 73 -16.90 -7.62 9.76
N LEU A 74 -15.87 -8.31 10.25
CA LEU A 74 -15.35 -9.51 9.60
C LEU A 74 -16.37 -10.67 9.56
N LYS A 75 -17.32 -10.74 10.50
CA LYS A 75 -18.41 -11.73 10.46
C LYS A 75 -19.37 -11.51 9.29
N LEU A 76 -19.44 -10.29 8.74
CA LEU A 76 -20.21 -9.99 7.53
C LEU A 76 -19.54 -10.54 6.26
N LYS A 77 -18.32 -11.11 6.38
CA LYS A 77 -17.51 -11.60 5.26
C LYS A 77 -17.35 -10.53 4.17
N PRO A 78 -16.79 -9.37 4.53
CA PRO A 78 -16.62 -8.29 3.59
C PRO A 78 -15.74 -8.72 2.42
N PRO A 79 -15.95 -8.16 1.23
CA PRO A 79 -15.11 -8.47 0.07
C PRO A 79 -13.70 -7.89 0.26
N THR A 80 -12.71 -8.54 -0.35
CA THR A 80 -11.34 -8.02 -0.49
C THR A 80 -11.17 -7.39 -1.88
N PHE A 81 -10.24 -6.46 -2.02
CA PHE A 81 -9.90 -5.85 -3.31
C PHE A 81 -8.41 -6.00 -3.61
N SER A 82 -8.07 -6.57 -4.78
CA SER A 82 -6.67 -6.86 -5.14
C SER A 82 -6.02 -5.79 -6.00
N GLY A 83 -6.78 -4.80 -6.47
CA GLY A 83 -6.32 -3.84 -7.48
C GLY A 83 -6.58 -4.34 -8.90
N GLU A 84 -7.74 -4.94 -9.12
CA GLU A 84 -8.20 -5.36 -10.44
C GLU A 84 -8.28 -4.17 -11.41
N MET A 85 -7.87 -4.38 -12.67
CA MET A 85 -7.81 -3.33 -13.70
C MET A 85 -9.18 -2.95 -14.29
N ASP A 86 -10.24 -3.66 -13.89
CA ASP A 86 -11.61 -3.35 -14.30
C ASP A 86 -12.07 -2.08 -13.55
N PRO A 87 -12.44 -1.00 -14.25
CA PRO A 87 -12.83 0.26 -13.62
C PRO A 87 -14.12 0.18 -12.78
N VAL A 88 -14.91 -0.89 -12.91
CA VAL A 88 -16.15 -1.11 -12.15
C VAL A 88 -15.87 -1.79 -10.80
N LYS A 89 -14.89 -2.70 -10.74
CA LYS A 89 -14.55 -3.49 -9.53
C LYS A 89 -14.24 -2.65 -8.28
N PRO A 90 -13.44 -1.58 -8.36
CA PRO A 90 -13.22 -0.64 -7.25
C PRO A 90 -14.53 -0.11 -6.64
N ASN A 91 -15.47 0.29 -7.50
CA ASN A 91 -16.73 0.90 -7.09
C ASN A 91 -17.68 -0.14 -6.50
N GLU A 92 -17.75 -1.35 -7.07
CA GLU A 92 -18.51 -2.47 -6.51
C GLU A 92 -18.03 -2.83 -5.10
N TRP A 93 -16.70 -2.91 -4.91
CA TRP A 93 -16.11 -3.17 -3.60
C TRP A 93 -16.48 -2.07 -2.60
N LEU A 94 -16.32 -0.80 -2.99
CA LEU A 94 -16.60 0.36 -2.15
C LEU A 94 -18.07 0.43 -1.71
N LEU A 95 -19.01 0.14 -2.62
CA LEU A 95 -20.44 0.11 -2.31
C LEU A 95 -20.78 -0.96 -1.26
N GLU A 96 -20.20 -2.15 -1.36
CA GLU A 96 -20.45 -3.23 -0.40
C GLU A 96 -19.81 -2.92 0.96
N MET A 97 -18.64 -2.28 0.96
CA MET A 97 -17.97 -1.79 2.17
C MET A 97 -18.81 -0.72 2.88
N GLU A 98 -19.32 0.28 2.16
CA GLU A 98 -20.20 1.32 2.70
C GLU A 98 -21.46 0.77 3.37
N LYS A 99 -22.07 -0.23 2.74
CA LYS A 99 -23.25 -0.91 3.28
C LYS A 99 -22.92 -1.57 4.62
N ASN A 100 -21.77 -2.23 4.74
CA ASN A 100 -21.32 -2.87 5.97
C ASN A 100 -20.95 -1.84 7.05
N PHE A 101 -20.24 -0.76 6.70
CA PHE A 101 -19.88 0.31 7.63
C PHE A 101 -21.12 1.02 8.19
N ARG A 102 -22.10 1.31 7.32
CA ARG A 102 -23.38 1.90 7.70
C ARG A 102 -24.17 1.00 8.65
N LEU A 103 -24.17 -0.31 8.40
CA LEU A 103 -24.86 -1.29 9.25
C LEU A 103 -24.28 -1.32 10.66
N LEU A 104 -22.95 -1.26 10.79
CA LEU A 104 -22.24 -1.33 12.06
C LEU A 104 -21.95 0.03 12.70
N LYS A 105 -22.32 1.13 12.05
CA LYS A 105 -22.07 2.51 12.48
C LYS A 105 -20.59 2.77 12.79
N CYS A 106 -19.71 2.33 11.88
CA CYS A 106 -18.29 2.60 11.99
C CYS A 106 -18.01 4.11 11.85
N GLY A 107 -17.01 4.61 12.58
CA GLY A 107 -16.49 5.96 12.38
C GLY A 107 -15.35 5.96 11.37
N GLU A 108 -14.98 7.14 10.86
CA GLU A 108 -13.97 7.24 9.80
C GLU A 108 -12.63 6.56 10.13
N PRO A 109 -12.06 6.69 11.34
CA PRO A 109 -10.80 6.01 11.66
C PRO A 109 -10.91 4.48 11.54
N GLN A 110 -12.03 3.91 11.98
CA GLN A 110 -12.26 2.46 11.88
C GLN A 110 -12.52 2.02 10.44
N GLU A 111 -13.19 2.85 9.64
CA GLU A 111 -13.47 2.56 8.23
C GLU A 111 -12.18 2.46 7.41
N VAL A 112 -11.23 3.38 7.62
CA VAL A 112 -9.92 3.38 6.95
C VAL A 112 -9.10 2.18 7.39
N GLU A 113 -9.09 1.87 8.69
CA GLU A 113 -8.36 0.71 9.22
C GLU A 113 -8.90 -0.61 8.66
N ILE A 114 -10.22 -0.82 8.69
CA ILE A 114 -10.85 -2.03 8.14
C ILE A 114 -10.70 -2.08 6.62
N GLY A 115 -10.89 -0.96 5.94
CA GLY A 115 -10.81 -0.86 4.48
C GLY A 115 -9.41 -1.21 3.98
N SER A 116 -8.38 -0.61 4.57
CA SER A 116 -6.98 -0.91 4.24
C SER A 116 -6.58 -2.36 4.53
N TYR A 117 -7.09 -2.94 5.63
CA TYR A 117 -6.86 -4.35 5.95
C TYR A 117 -7.41 -5.32 4.88
N LEU A 118 -8.50 -4.93 4.19
CA LEU A 118 -9.14 -5.75 3.15
C LEU A 118 -8.59 -5.50 1.74
N LEU A 119 -7.64 -4.57 1.60
CA LEU A 119 -6.83 -4.45 0.40
C LEU A 119 -5.79 -5.57 0.39
N ILE A 120 -5.68 -6.24 -0.75
CA ILE A 120 -4.68 -7.27 -0.99
C ILE A 120 -3.92 -6.96 -2.28
N GLY A 121 -2.89 -7.75 -2.60
CA GLY A 121 -2.24 -7.69 -3.91
C GLY A 121 -1.71 -6.30 -4.27
N ALA A 122 -2.07 -5.81 -5.46
CA ALA A 122 -1.60 -4.52 -5.97
C ALA A 122 -2.18 -3.33 -5.20
N ALA A 123 -3.44 -3.41 -4.79
CA ALA A 123 -4.08 -2.37 -3.99
C ALA A 123 -3.37 -2.19 -2.63
N SER A 124 -3.07 -3.30 -1.94
CA SER A 124 -2.35 -3.26 -0.66
C SER A 124 -0.94 -2.67 -0.81
N ARG A 125 -0.19 -3.06 -1.85
CA ARG A 125 1.14 -2.50 -2.09
C ARG A 125 1.11 -1.00 -2.33
N TRP A 126 0.15 -0.54 -3.13
CA TRP A 126 -0.02 0.89 -3.41
C TRP A 126 -0.38 1.66 -2.14
N TRP A 127 -1.30 1.14 -1.32
CA TRP A 127 -1.69 1.75 -0.05
C TRP A 127 -0.49 1.89 0.90
N ASN A 128 0.26 0.81 1.12
CA ASN A 128 1.41 0.84 2.02
C ASN A 128 2.54 1.76 1.51
N LEU A 129 2.72 1.90 0.19
CA LEU A 129 3.61 2.90 -0.37
C LEU A 129 3.14 4.33 -0.02
N LYS A 130 1.85 4.61 -0.15
CA LYS A 130 1.28 5.92 0.25
C LYS A 130 1.41 6.19 1.74
N GLU A 131 1.17 5.19 2.58
CA GLU A 131 1.41 5.30 4.02
C GLU A 131 2.88 5.62 4.32
N PHE A 132 3.82 4.98 3.61
CA PHE A 132 5.25 5.29 3.77
C PHE A 132 5.61 6.72 3.30
N GLU A 133 4.99 7.20 2.21
CA GLU A 133 5.19 8.58 1.72
C GLU A 133 4.69 9.62 2.73
N HIS A 134 3.59 9.34 3.43
CA HIS A 134 2.98 10.23 4.41
C HIS A 134 3.48 10.02 5.84
N LEU A 135 4.30 8.99 6.09
CA LEU A 135 4.84 8.67 7.41
C LEU A 135 5.69 9.82 7.95
N LYS A 136 5.19 10.48 9.01
CA LYS A 136 5.87 11.57 9.72
C LYS A 136 6.12 11.18 11.17
N LYS A 137 7.26 11.62 11.71
CA LYS A 137 7.63 11.43 13.13
C LYS A 137 6.78 12.28 14.07
N THR A 138 6.35 13.45 13.61
CA THR A 138 5.57 14.41 14.42
C THR A 138 4.32 13.74 15.00
N GLY A 139 4.15 13.81 16.33
CA GLY A 139 3.00 13.24 17.03
C GLY A 139 3.11 11.73 17.33
N LYS A 140 4.19 11.06 16.94
CA LYS A 140 4.47 9.66 17.29
C LYS A 140 5.67 9.55 18.23
N THR A 141 5.68 8.53 19.09
CA THR A 141 6.90 8.15 19.82
C THR A 141 7.95 7.66 18.83
N ILE A 142 9.23 7.74 19.20
CA ILE A 142 10.33 7.23 18.36
C ILE A 142 10.09 5.75 18.04
N THR A 143 9.72 4.95 19.05
CA THR A 143 9.41 3.52 18.89
C THR A 143 8.27 3.25 17.90
N ASN A 144 7.17 4.00 17.97
CA ASN A 144 6.04 3.81 17.05
C ASN A 144 6.41 4.25 15.62
N TYR A 145 7.20 5.31 15.48
CA TYR A 145 7.70 5.74 14.18
C TYR A 145 8.65 4.70 13.57
N GLU A 146 9.61 4.18 14.35
CA GLU A 146 10.58 3.17 13.90
C GLU A 146 9.90 1.86 13.49
N ALA A 147 8.90 1.41 14.26
CA ALA A 147 8.11 0.23 13.92
C ALA A 147 7.37 0.43 12.59
N ALA A 148 6.68 1.57 12.42
CA ALA A 148 5.98 1.89 11.18
C ALA A 148 6.94 2.01 9.99
N PHE A 149 8.08 2.67 10.18
CA PHE A 149 9.10 2.81 9.14
C PHE A 149 9.65 1.45 8.71
N THR A 150 9.94 0.56 9.65
CA THR A 150 10.49 -0.77 9.38
C THR A 150 9.49 -1.63 8.61
N ASN A 151 8.21 -1.60 9.01
CA ASN A 151 7.13 -2.33 8.34
C ASN A 151 6.90 -1.80 6.91
N LEU A 152 6.79 -0.49 6.75
CA LEU A 152 6.40 0.12 5.49
C LEU A 152 7.55 0.29 4.47
N ALA A 153 8.81 0.24 4.92
CA ALA A 153 9.99 0.43 4.07
C ALA A 153 10.08 -0.59 2.91
N GLU A 154 9.55 -1.80 3.09
CA GLU A 154 9.55 -2.85 2.05
C GLU A 154 8.75 -2.45 0.79
N TYR A 155 7.75 -1.58 0.94
CA TYR A 155 6.90 -1.12 -0.16
C TYR A 155 7.49 0.08 -0.90
N ALA A 156 8.52 0.72 -0.34
CA ALA A 156 9.14 1.92 -0.87
C ALA A 156 10.67 1.77 -1.02
N PRO A 157 11.18 0.69 -1.66
CA PRO A 157 12.63 0.45 -1.73
C PRO A 157 13.38 1.61 -2.37
N HIS A 158 12.77 2.27 -3.35
CA HIS A 158 13.32 3.45 -4.02
C HIS A 158 13.40 4.69 -3.13
N LEU A 159 12.77 4.71 -1.95
CA LEU A 159 12.81 5.82 -0.98
C LEU A 159 13.76 5.56 0.19
N VAL A 160 14.28 4.33 0.31
CA VAL A 160 15.18 3.88 1.40
C VAL A 160 16.40 3.13 0.89
N ALA A 161 16.69 3.22 -0.42
CA ALA A 161 17.72 2.43 -1.09
C ALA A 161 19.14 2.69 -0.56
N THR A 162 19.39 3.88 -0.01
CA THR A 162 20.70 4.27 0.53
C THR A 162 20.56 4.81 1.95
N ASP A 163 21.66 4.77 2.70
CA ASP A 163 21.73 5.35 4.05
C ASP A 163 21.38 6.83 4.05
N GLU A 164 21.73 7.56 2.98
CA GLU A 164 21.36 8.97 2.82
C GLU A 164 19.83 9.14 2.68
N MET A 165 19.18 8.31 1.86
CA MET A 165 17.73 8.38 1.67
C MET A 165 16.97 7.98 2.94
N ARG A 166 17.50 7.02 3.69
CA ARG A 166 16.99 6.64 5.01
C ARG A 166 17.15 7.79 6.01
N ALA A 167 18.33 8.42 6.07
CA ALA A 167 18.61 9.53 6.98
C ALA A 167 17.68 10.73 6.74
N ARG A 168 17.31 11.03 5.49
CA ARG A 168 16.36 12.11 5.16
C ARG A 168 14.95 11.92 5.73
N ARG A 169 14.63 10.74 6.26
CA ARG A 169 13.32 10.45 6.86
C ARG A 169 13.29 10.66 8.38
N PHE A 170 14.43 10.71 9.06
CA PHE A 170 14.57 10.86 10.52
C PHE A 170 14.92 12.28 10.96
#